data_AF-A0A4R2NIT3-F1
#
_entry.id   AF-A0A4R2NIT3-F1
#
_cell.length_a   1.000
_cell.length_b   1.000
_cell.length_c   1.000
_cell.angle_alpha   90.00
_cell.angle_beta   90.00
_cell.angle_gamma   90.00
#
_symmetry.space_group_name_H-M   'P 1'
#
loop_
_entity.id
_entity.type
_entity.pdbx_description
1 polymer ?
#
loop_
_entity_poly.entity_id
_entity_poly.type
_entity_poly.pdbx_seq_one_letter_code
_entity_poly.pdbx_strand_id
1 'polypeptide(L)'
;MNEKDPNKKKEWTWYEAKYEMAEFILNRIINYKENYNKNGYSLPIWILEDAEKKESYSDKEELYLKYKWNEELDKMIESFNQILNYTLQFDEKLEYDEKKIQDGLNRFSKYYIHFWD
;
A
#
# COMPACT_ATOMS: atom_id res chain seq x y z
N MET A 1 13.13 -1.96 40.47
CA MET A 1 11.82 -2.05 39.80
C MET A 1 11.76 -0.90 38.80
N ASN A 2 11.98 -1.18 37.51
CA ASN A 2 11.79 -0.17 36.47
C ASN A 2 10.29 0.00 36.27
N GLU A 3 9.78 1.17 36.62
CA GLU A 3 8.43 1.61 36.24
C GLU A 3 8.33 1.48 34.71
N LYS A 4 7.52 0.53 34.24
CA LYS A 4 7.23 0.37 32.82
C LYS A 4 6.42 1.58 32.40
N ASP A 5 7.07 2.53 31.75
CA ASP A 5 6.47 3.71 31.17
C ASP A 5 5.20 3.31 30.38
N PRO A 6 4.00 3.72 30.83
CA PRO A 6 2.75 3.36 30.18
C PRO A 6 2.63 3.95 28.76
N ASN A 7 3.40 5.00 28.43
CA ASN A 7 3.45 5.53 27.07
C ASN A 7 4.21 4.59 26.13
N LYS A 8 5.32 3.99 26.58
CA LYS A 8 6.00 2.95 25.81
C LYS A 8 5.08 1.77 25.53
N LYS A 9 4.27 1.34 26.51
CA LYS A 9 3.33 0.23 26.27
C LYS A 9 2.30 0.54 25.18
N LYS A 10 1.80 1.78 25.12
CA LYS A 10 0.85 2.23 24.08
C LYS A 10 1.48 2.29 22.68
N GLU A 11 2.68 2.86 22.57
CA GLU A 11 3.44 2.95 21.32
C GLU A 11 3.69 1.56 20.71
N TRP A 12 4.05 0.58 21.55
CA TRP A 12 4.27 -0.79 21.12
C TRP A 12 2.98 -1.46 20.62
N THR A 13 1.87 -1.34 21.34
CA THR A 13 0.57 -1.91 20.89
C THR A 13 0.05 -1.32 19.57
N TRP A 14 0.25 -0.02 19.35
CA TRP A 14 -0.12 0.64 18.10
C TRP A 14 0.70 0.11 16.92
N TYR A 15 1.98 -0.07 17.14
CA TYR A 15 2.89 -0.56 16.13
C TYR A 15 2.65 -2.05 15.81
N GLU A 16 2.37 -2.89 16.83
CA GLU A 16 1.97 -4.30 16.65
C GLU A 16 0.76 -4.42 15.69
N ALA A 17 -0.27 -3.59 15.88
CA ALA A 17 -1.44 -3.59 14.98
C ALA A 17 -1.10 -3.21 13.53
N LYS A 18 -0.21 -2.22 13.34
CA LYS A 18 0.28 -1.86 11.99
C LYS A 18 1.09 -2.98 11.36
N TYR A 19 1.90 -3.67 12.15
CA TYR A 19 2.74 -4.77 11.69
C TYR A 19 1.89 -5.96 11.23
N GLU A 20 0.95 -6.42 12.06
CA GLU A 20 0.02 -7.50 11.70
C GLU A 20 -0.79 -7.16 10.44
N MET A 21 -1.27 -5.91 10.35
CA MET A 21 -1.94 -5.42 9.15
C MET A 21 -1.02 -5.46 7.92
N ALA A 22 0.25 -5.04 8.07
CA ALA A 22 1.22 -5.04 6.98
C ALA A 22 1.53 -6.45 6.47
N GLU A 23 1.71 -7.43 7.36
CA GLU A 23 1.95 -8.82 6.96
C GLU A 23 0.80 -9.40 6.14
N PHE A 24 -0.44 -9.10 6.55
CA PHE A 24 -1.62 -9.58 5.86
C PHE A 24 -1.86 -8.87 4.52
N ILE A 25 -1.77 -7.53 4.52
CA ILE A 25 -2.12 -6.71 3.35
C ILE A 25 -1.06 -6.77 2.26
N LEU A 26 0.24 -6.77 2.61
CA LEU A 26 1.31 -6.75 1.63
C LEU A 26 1.22 -7.90 0.62
N ASN A 27 1.03 -9.13 1.12
CA ASN A 27 0.88 -10.32 0.28
C ASN A 27 -0.31 -10.19 -0.67
N ARG A 28 -1.40 -9.55 -0.22
CA ARG A 28 -2.59 -9.34 -1.03
C ARG A 28 -2.35 -8.34 -2.16
N ILE A 29 -1.69 -7.21 -1.86
CA ILE A 29 -1.37 -6.19 -2.88
C ILE A 29 -0.40 -6.76 -3.93
N ILE A 30 0.60 -7.54 -3.51
CA ILE A 30 1.54 -8.21 -4.42
C ILE A 30 0.80 -9.19 -5.34
N ASN A 31 -0.03 -10.07 -4.77
CA ASN A 31 -0.81 -11.03 -5.56
C ASN A 31 -1.73 -10.31 -6.55
N TYR A 32 -2.44 -9.28 -6.09
CA TYR A 32 -3.28 -8.47 -6.96
C TYR A 32 -2.46 -7.87 -8.11
N LYS A 33 -1.31 -7.22 -7.81
CA LYS A 33 -0.42 -6.62 -8.81
C LYS A 33 0.02 -7.61 -9.89
N GLU A 34 0.35 -8.84 -9.50
CA GLU A 34 0.82 -9.89 -10.41
C GLU A 34 -0.29 -10.48 -11.30
N ASN A 35 -1.54 -10.40 -10.86
CA ASN A 35 -2.64 -11.15 -11.45
C ASN A 35 -3.78 -10.28 -12.02
N TYR A 36 -3.83 -8.97 -11.75
CA TYR A 36 -4.98 -8.15 -12.15
C TYR A 36 -5.20 -8.08 -13.66
N ASN A 37 -4.12 -8.11 -14.45
CA ASN A 37 -4.20 -8.16 -15.91
C ASN A 37 -4.67 -9.53 -16.44
N LYS A 38 -4.49 -10.62 -15.67
CA LYS A 38 -4.88 -11.98 -16.06
C LYS A 38 -6.32 -12.29 -15.65
N ASN A 39 -6.74 -11.75 -14.50
CA ASN A 39 -8.04 -12.03 -13.90
C ASN A 39 -9.13 -11.05 -14.32
N GLY A 40 -8.80 -10.02 -15.11
CA GLY A 40 -9.76 -9.04 -15.59
C GLY A 40 -10.25 -8.08 -14.50
N TYR A 41 -9.43 -7.78 -13.49
CA TYR A 41 -9.82 -6.88 -12.41
C TYR A 41 -9.97 -5.43 -12.91
N SER A 42 -10.82 -4.69 -12.20
CA SER A 42 -11.15 -3.31 -12.52
C SER A 42 -9.94 -2.39 -12.30
N LEU A 43 -9.56 -1.62 -13.33
CA LEU A 43 -8.61 -0.53 -13.16
C LEU A 43 -9.34 0.68 -12.53
N PRO A 44 -8.79 1.30 -11.48
CA PRO A 44 -9.42 2.48 -10.91
C PRO A 44 -9.41 3.63 -11.92
N ILE A 45 -10.58 4.00 -12.43
CA ILE A 45 -10.74 4.98 -13.52
C ILE A 45 -10.24 6.38 -13.14
N TRP A 46 -10.24 6.73 -11.85
CA TRP A 46 -9.79 8.03 -11.33
C TRP A 46 -8.26 8.15 -11.21
N ILE A 47 -7.49 7.17 -11.68
CA ILE A 47 -6.03 7.29 -11.81
C ILE A 47 -5.65 8.37 -12.83
N LEU A 48 -6.54 8.67 -13.76
CA LEU A 48 -6.43 9.87 -14.59
C LEU A 48 -7.13 11.00 -13.85
N GLU A 49 -6.38 12.05 -13.52
CA GLU A 49 -6.95 13.29 -12.94
C GLU A 49 -8.02 13.90 -13.86
N ASP A 50 -7.93 13.64 -15.17
CA ASP A 50 -8.88 14.02 -16.22
C ASP A 50 -9.74 12.84 -16.73
N ALA A 51 -10.10 11.89 -15.88
CA ALA A 51 -11.08 10.86 -16.25
C ALA A 51 -12.48 11.48 -16.39
N GLU A 52 -12.70 12.26 -17.45
CA GLU A 52 -14.02 12.32 -18.05
C GLU A 52 -14.47 10.86 -18.28
N LYS A 53 -15.69 10.52 -17.88
CA LYS A 53 -16.25 9.18 -18.12
C LYS A 53 -16.28 8.96 -19.63
N LYS A 54 -15.23 8.34 -20.18
CA LYS A 54 -15.17 7.92 -21.58
C LYS A 54 -15.87 6.58 -21.71
N GLU A 55 -16.65 6.41 -22.77
CA GLU A 55 -17.29 5.12 -23.10
C GLU A 55 -16.24 4.05 -23.46
N SER A 56 -15.06 4.45 -23.92
CA SER A 56 -13.94 3.57 -24.24
C SER A 56 -12.59 4.29 -24.11
N TYR A 57 -11.56 3.58 -23.65
CA TYR A 57 -10.18 4.02 -23.69
C TYR A 57 -9.46 3.45 -24.92
N SER A 58 -8.55 4.22 -25.51
CA SER A 58 -7.61 3.68 -26.50
C SER A 58 -6.55 2.80 -25.83
N ASP A 59 -5.93 1.89 -26.59
CA ASP A 59 -4.84 1.03 -26.09
C ASP A 59 -3.73 1.81 -25.37
N LYS A 60 -3.42 3.02 -25.86
CA LYS A 60 -2.41 3.90 -25.26
C LYS A 60 -2.87 4.46 -23.89
N GLU A 61 -4.14 4.83 -23.77
CA GLU A 61 -4.72 5.31 -22.51
C GLU A 61 -4.84 4.17 -21.49
N GLU A 62 -5.22 2.97 -21.93
CA GLU A 62 -5.23 1.78 -21.08
C GLU A 62 -3.84 1.43 -20.56
N LEU A 63 -2.83 1.48 -21.44
CA LEU A 63 -1.44 1.24 -21.04
C LEU A 63 -0.96 2.29 -20.02
N TYR A 64 -1.33 3.55 -20.22
CA TYR A 64 -1.00 4.62 -19.29
C TYR A 64 -1.70 4.45 -17.93
N LEU A 65 -2.98 4.07 -17.92
CA LEU A 65 -3.74 3.71 -16.72
C LEU A 65 -3.05 2.59 -15.93
N LYS A 66 -2.65 1.51 -16.62
CA LYS A 66 -1.94 0.38 -16.02
C LYS A 66 -0.61 0.82 -15.41
N TYR A 67 0.15 1.65 -16.12
CA TYR A 67 1.41 2.18 -15.64
C TYR A 67 1.22 2.99 -14.36
N LYS A 68 0.28 3.95 -14.36
CA LYS A 68 -0.03 4.77 -13.19
C LYS A 68 -0.59 3.97 -12.02
N TRP A 69 -1.37 2.92 -12.30
CA TRP A 69 -1.83 2.02 -11.26
C TRP A 69 -0.69 1.24 -10.61
N ASN A 70 0.24 0.73 -11.41
CA ASN A 70 1.42 0.06 -10.88
C ASN A 70 2.27 0.99 -10.01
N GLU A 71 2.42 2.27 -10.38
CA GLU A 71 3.11 3.25 -9.53
C GLU A 71 2.43 3.40 -8.16
N GLU A 72 1.10 3.38 -8.10
CA GLU A 72 0.36 3.46 -6.83
C GLU A 72 0.51 2.18 -6.00
N LEU A 73 0.41 1.01 -6.64
CA LEU A 73 0.66 -0.28 -6.00
C LEU A 73 2.07 -0.36 -5.41
N ASP A 74 3.07 0.11 -6.15
CA ASP A 74 4.47 0.12 -5.71
C ASP A 74 4.69 1.00 -4.49
N LYS A 75 4.09 2.21 -4.45
CA LYS A 75 4.15 3.08 -3.26
C LYS A 75 3.52 2.41 -2.04
N MET A 76 2.38 1.72 -2.22
CA MET A 76 1.75 0.99 -1.11
C MET A 76 2.64 -0.15 -0.62
N ILE A 77 3.17 -0.96 -1.54
CA ILE A 77 4.09 -2.07 -1.23
C ILE A 77 5.33 -1.56 -0.48
N GLU A 78 5.93 -0.46 -0.93
CA GLU A 78 7.09 0.16 -0.28
C GLU A 78 6.77 0.58 1.16
N SER A 79 5.65 1.28 1.38
CA SER A 79 5.23 1.70 2.73
C SER A 79 4.96 0.52 3.66
N PHE A 80 4.31 -0.55 3.18
CA PHE A 80 4.08 -1.75 3.98
C PHE A 80 5.39 -2.49 4.31
N ASN A 81 6.33 -2.55 3.37
CA ASN A 81 7.67 -3.08 3.64
C ASN A 81 8.43 -2.24 4.69
N GLN A 82 8.30 -0.91 4.68
CA GLN A 82 8.89 -0.06 5.72
C GLN A 82 8.28 -0.33 7.11
N ILE A 83 6.98 -0.60 7.19
CA ILE A 83 6.34 -1.04 8.46
C ILE A 83 6.97 -2.35 8.91
N LEU A 84 7.11 -3.34 8.04
CA LEU A 84 7.64 -4.67 8.42
C LEU A 84 9.12 -4.64 8.81
N ASN A 85 9.91 -3.71 8.27
CA ASN A 85 11.33 -3.61 8.58
C ASN A 85 11.65 -2.81 9.85
N TYR A 86 10.69 -2.05 10.39
CA TYR A 86 10.93 -1.24 11.60
C TYR A 86 11.20 -2.10 12.85
N THR A 87 10.57 -3.27 12.98
CA THR A 87 10.84 -4.22 14.08
C THR A 87 12.24 -4.79 14.04
N LEU A 88 12.78 -4.96 12.84
CA LEU A 88 14.02 -5.69 12.66
C LEU A 88 15.23 -4.85 13.04
N GLN A 89 15.21 -3.51 13.04
CA GLN A 89 16.40 -2.65 13.30
C GLN A 89 17.68 -3.06 12.53
N PHE A 90 17.59 -3.95 11.54
CA PHE A 90 18.72 -4.66 10.93
C PHE A 90 18.85 -4.42 9.42
N ASP A 91 17.95 -3.65 8.81
CA ASP A 91 18.04 -3.34 7.38
C ASP A 91 18.39 -1.86 7.15
N GLU A 92 19.70 -1.57 7.03
CA GLU A 92 20.25 -0.23 6.71
C GLU A 92 19.71 0.35 5.39
N LYS A 93 19.05 -0.46 4.55
CA LYS A 93 18.54 -0.02 3.24
C LYS A 93 17.15 0.63 3.29
N LEU A 94 16.37 0.40 4.34
CA LEU A 94 15.00 0.91 4.45
C LEU A 94 14.87 1.76 5.70
N GLU A 95 15.19 3.04 5.55
CA GLU A 95 15.00 4.06 6.59
C GLU A 95 13.51 4.18 6.94
N TYR A 96 13.20 4.14 8.23
CA TYR A 96 11.84 4.39 8.71
C TYR A 96 11.45 5.85 8.46
N ASP A 97 10.41 6.04 7.64
CA ASP A 97 9.82 7.34 7.35
C ASP A 97 8.33 7.30 7.65
N GLU A 98 7.93 7.85 8.80
CA GLU A 98 6.54 7.85 9.26
C GLU A 98 5.60 8.54 8.26
N LYS A 99 6.08 9.56 7.54
CA LYS A 99 5.27 10.26 6.55
C LYS A 99 5.03 9.38 5.34
N LYS A 100 6.05 8.69 4.83
CA LYS A 100 5.89 7.72 3.73
C LYS A 100 5.00 6.55 4.12
N ILE A 101 5.13 6.06 5.35
CA ILE A 101 4.25 5.01 5.89
C ILE A 101 2.80 5.48 5.90
N GLN A 102 2.53 6.67 6.45
CA GLN A 102 1.19 7.22 6.52
C GLN A 102 0.61 7.50 5.12
N ASP A 103 1.42 7.99 4.18
CA ASP A 103 1.01 8.20 2.79
C ASP A 103 0.62 6.88 2.10
N GLY A 104 1.36 5.80 2.32
CA GLY A 104 1.01 4.47 1.81
C GLY A 104 -0.27 3.90 2.44
N LEU A 105 -0.44 4.05 3.76
CA LEU A 105 -1.67 3.66 4.45
C LEU A 105 -2.90 4.45 3.95
N ASN A 106 -2.73 5.74 3.66
CA ASN A 106 -3.79 6.58 3.08
C ASN A 106 -4.13 6.14 1.64
N ARG A 107 -3.14 5.75 0.84
CA ARG A 107 -3.40 5.19 -0.50
C ARG A 107 -4.13 3.85 -0.40
N PHE A 108 -3.69 2.98 0.50
CA PHE A 108 -4.35 1.69 0.73
C PHE A 108 -5.80 1.89 1.15
N SER A 109 -6.08 2.76 2.13
CA SER A 109 -7.45 3.01 2.59
C SER A 109 -8.34 3.59 1.50
N LYS A 110 -7.78 4.37 0.56
CA LYS A 110 -8.50 4.90 -0.60
C LYS A 110 -8.87 3.82 -1.62
N TYR A 111 -8.04 2.79 -1.78
CA TYR A 111 -8.18 1.81 -2.87
C TYR A 111 -8.50 0.39 -2.42
N TYR A 112 -8.65 0.15 -1.11
CA TYR A 112 -8.69 -1.20 -0.54
C TYR A 112 -9.70 -2.13 -1.20
N ILE A 113 -10.84 -1.59 -1.64
CA ILE A 113 -11.94 -2.36 -2.25
C ILE A 113 -11.50 -3.12 -3.50
N HIS A 114 -10.58 -2.57 -4.31
CA HIS A 114 -10.09 -3.20 -5.53
C HIS A 114 -9.25 -4.46 -5.29
N PHE A 115 -8.72 -4.64 -4.07
CA PHE A 115 -7.93 -5.83 -3.72
C PHE A 115 -8.81 -7.03 -3.32
N TRP A 116 -10.14 -6.86 -3.36
CA TRP A 116 -11.12 -7.88 -3.01
C TRP A 116 -12.04 -8.26 -4.18
N ASP A 117 -11.88 -7.60 -5.33
CA ASP A 117 -12.41 -8.08 -6.62
C ASP A 117 -11.75 -9.44 -6.97
#